data_AF-A0A0L9VQK3-F1
#
_entry.id   AF-A0A0L9VQK3-F1
#
_cell.length_a   1.000
_cell.length_b   1.000
_cell.length_c   1.000
_cell.angle_alpha   90.00
_cell.angle_beta   90.00
_cell.angle_gamma   90.00
#
_symmetry.space_group_name_H-M   'P 1'
#
loop_
_entity.id
_entity.type
_entity.pdbx_description
1 polymer ?
#
loop_
_entity_poly.entity_id
_entity_poly.type
_entity_poly.pdbx_seq_one_letter_code
_entity_poly.pdbx_strand_id
1 'polypeptide(L)'
;MGGGLCPCPVLLVAFWQDESEHVRMAARSIFHCAASHVIPLPLCNLKPTESNDMSFHTGSRDRHNLGNKREESISPKVEKQGVSQDEESKILAWLESFEVQDWISCVGGTSQDAMTSHIIVAGALAIWYPSLVKPSLSRLVVHPLMKLAMAMNEKYSSTAAELLAEGMESTWKECIVSEIPRLIGDIFFQVELSGPSSKSVKEISDASFSIKKTLVEVLLPSLAMADITGFLAVIESQIWSTASDSPVHMVSLLTLIRIMRGSPKNLAQYLDKVVNFILQTIDPSNSVMRKACFQSSMTTFKELVRVYPMVAVNDSWTKLAVGDVIREVNNANIRVYDMQSVTMIKVLDASGPPGLPTLLPASLSGTMLTTAISALSFSPDGELGITDYSEEQCS
;
A
#
# COMPACT_ATOMS: atom_id res chain seq x y z
N MET A 1 16.16 2.53 41.73
CA MET A 1 15.13 1.49 41.55
C MET A 1 15.01 1.22 40.05
N GLY A 2 15.32 0.00 39.62
CA GLY A 2 14.88 -0.55 38.32
C GLY A 2 15.59 -0.12 37.04
N GLY A 3 16.92 -0.25 36.96
CA GLY A 3 17.61 -0.28 35.67
C GLY A 3 17.36 -1.60 34.95
N GLY A 4 16.17 -1.78 34.38
CA GLY A 4 15.87 -2.92 33.52
C GLY A 4 16.61 -2.74 32.20
N LEU A 5 17.45 -3.71 31.82
CA LEU A 5 18.01 -3.76 30.47
C LEU A 5 16.86 -3.74 29.47
N CYS A 6 16.67 -2.63 28.75
CA CYS A 6 15.77 -2.62 27.61
C CYS A 6 16.33 -3.61 26.57
N PRO A 7 15.56 -4.63 26.15
CA PRO A 7 16.03 -5.58 25.16
C PRO A 7 16.35 -4.85 23.85
N CYS A 8 17.45 -5.24 23.21
CA CYS A 8 17.87 -4.66 21.94
C CYS A 8 16.73 -4.81 20.91
N PRO A 9 16.30 -3.75 20.20
CA PRO A 9 15.23 -3.83 19.20
C PRO A 9 15.50 -4.85 18.09
N VAL A 10 16.77 -5.03 17.73
CA VAL A 10 17.23 -6.07 16.79
C VAL A 10 16.91 -7.45 17.34
N LEU A 11 16.95 -7.63 18.66
CA LEU A 11 16.70 -8.90 19.30
C LEU A 11 15.25 -9.38 19.22
N LEU A 12 14.34 -8.41 19.25
CA LEU A 12 12.90 -8.65 19.23
C LEU A 12 12.40 -9.09 17.85
N VAL A 13 13.10 -8.72 16.78
CA VAL A 13 12.71 -9.05 15.40
C VAL A 13 12.75 -10.56 15.13
N ALA A 14 13.64 -11.31 15.78
CA ALA A 14 13.65 -12.78 15.63
C ALA A 14 12.35 -13.44 16.10
N PHE A 15 11.63 -12.80 17.02
CA PHE A 15 10.34 -13.26 17.56
C PHE A 15 9.14 -12.74 16.77
N TRP A 16 9.35 -11.82 15.82
CA TRP A 16 8.26 -11.34 14.97
C TRP A 16 7.80 -12.39 13.95
N GLN A 17 8.62 -13.43 13.74
CA GLN A 17 8.34 -14.56 12.87
C GLN A 17 7.87 -15.79 13.64
N ASP A 18 7.57 -15.65 14.94
CA ASP A 18 7.10 -16.77 15.74
C ASP A 18 5.70 -17.22 15.27
N GLU A 19 5.49 -18.53 15.21
CA GLU A 19 4.20 -19.13 14.85
C GLU A 19 3.10 -18.73 15.85
N SER A 20 3.48 -18.52 17.11
CA SER A 20 2.57 -18.04 18.15
C SER A 20 2.29 -16.55 17.97
N GLU A 21 1.02 -16.24 17.66
CA GLU A 21 0.53 -14.87 17.58
C GLU A 21 0.82 -14.08 18.87
N HIS A 22 0.69 -14.73 20.03
CA HIS A 22 0.94 -14.10 21.32
C HIS A 22 2.41 -13.68 21.49
N VAL A 23 3.35 -14.50 21.00
CA VAL A 23 4.79 -14.18 21.05
C VAL A 23 5.10 -13.02 20.12
N ARG A 24 4.55 -13.05 18.89
CA ARG A 24 4.70 -11.96 17.92
C ARG A 24 4.20 -10.62 18.45
N MET A 25 3.00 -10.63 19.03
CA MET A 25 2.37 -9.43 19.61
C MET A 25 3.11 -8.92 20.84
N ALA A 26 3.61 -9.80 21.70
CA ALA A 26 4.43 -9.42 22.84
C ALA A 26 5.75 -8.77 22.38
N ALA A 27 6.43 -9.38 21.40
CA ALA A 27 7.68 -8.85 20.85
C ALA A 27 7.51 -7.47 20.20
N ARG A 28 6.41 -7.26 19.45
CA ARG A 28 6.05 -5.94 18.90
C ARG A 28 5.75 -4.93 20.00
N SER A 29 5.01 -5.32 21.04
CA SER A 29 4.70 -4.43 22.17
C SER A 29 5.97 -3.99 22.91
N ILE A 30 6.89 -4.92 23.17
CA ILE A 30 8.18 -4.63 23.80
C ILE A 30 9.03 -3.73 22.89
N PHE A 31 8.99 -3.95 21.58
CA PHE A 31 9.69 -3.08 20.62
C PHE A 31 9.21 -1.64 20.74
N HIS A 32 7.89 -1.41 20.79
CA HIS A 32 7.35 -0.06 20.95
C HIS A 32 7.78 0.60 22.26
N CYS A 33 7.89 -0.17 23.35
CA CYS A 33 8.42 0.34 24.62
C CYS A 33 9.91 0.68 24.57
N ALA A 34 10.71 -0.05 23.78
CA ALA A 34 12.15 0.16 23.65
C ALA A 34 12.52 1.22 22.61
N ALA A 35 11.71 1.38 21.56
CA ALA A 35 12.03 2.19 20.38
C ALA A 35 12.24 3.68 20.69
N SER A 36 11.61 4.24 21.73
CA SER A 36 11.84 5.63 22.14
C SER A 36 13.17 5.85 22.88
N HIS A 37 13.79 4.77 23.39
CA HIS A 37 14.96 4.85 24.27
C HIS A 37 16.23 4.25 23.64
N VAL A 38 16.09 3.38 22.65
CA VAL A 38 17.18 2.57 22.08
C VAL A 38 17.20 2.67 20.55
N ILE A 39 17.14 3.89 20.01
CA ILE A 39 17.35 4.11 18.56
C ILE A 39 18.84 4.04 18.26
N PRO A 40 19.29 3.21 17.29
CA PRO A 40 20.68 3.18 16.88
C PRO A 40 21.18 4.57 16.48
N LEU A 41 22.35 4.97 17.00
CA LEU A 41 22.95 6.30 16.77
C LEU A 41 23.01 6.71 15.29
N PRO A 42 23.34 5.83 14.31
CA PRO A 42 23.36 6.20 12.90
C PRO A 42 21.99 6.65 12.36
N LEU A 43 20.90 6.13 12.94
CA LEU A 43 19.53 6.37 12.51
C LEU A 43 18.87 7.53 13.24
N CYS A 44 19.34 7.86 14.44
CA CYS A 44 18.72 8.83 15.33
C CYS A 44 18.78 10.25 14.75
N ASN A 45 17.63 10.94 14.78
CA ASN A 45 17.52 12.35 14.48
C ASN A 45 17.85 13.16 15.73
N LEU A 46 19.15 13.35 15.99
CA LEU A 46 19.60 14.29 17.01
C LEU A 46 19.24 15.71 16.54
N LYS A 47 18.03 16.17 16.86
CA LYS A 47 17.78 17.62 16.90
C LYS A 47 18.75 18.21 17.92
N PRO A 48 19.44 19.33 17.62
CA PRO A 48 20.25 20.03 18.60
C PRO A 48 19.28 20.67 19.62
N THR A 49 18.76 19.84 20.51
CA THR A 49 18.09 20.29 21.72
C THR A 49 19.22 20.30 22.73
N GLU A 50 19.61 21.52 23.10
CA GLU A 50 20.47 21.91 24.21
C GLU A 50 21.14 20.71 24.89
N SER A 51 22.45 20.60 24.65
CA SER A 51 23.36 19.85 25.49
C SER A 51 23.01 20.13 26.95
N ASN A 52 22.23 19.24 27.55
CA ASN A 52 22.22 19.11 28.97
C ASN A 52 23.55 18.41 29.25
N ASP A 53 24.60 19.23 29.32
CA ASP A 53 25.90 18.90 29.87
C ASP A 53 25.67 18.38 31.29
N MET A 54 25.32 17.10 31.41
CA MET A 54 25.67 16.33 32.58
C MET A 54 27.13 15.92 32.39
N SER A 55 27.99 16.93 32.43
CA SER A 55 29.40 16.74 32.72
C SER A 55 29.48 16.06 34.07
N PHE A 56 29.90 14.79 34.08
CA PHE A 56 30.36 14.14 35.28
C PHE A 56 31.50 15.00 35.86
N HIS A 57 31.24 15.68 36.97
CA HIS A 57 32.25 16.38 37.74
C HIS A 57 33.24 15.36 38.32
N THR A 58 34.30 15.06 37.58
CA THR A 58 35.59 14.69 38.17
C THR A 58 36.33 15.98 38.47
N GLY A 59 36.36 16.35 39.74
CA GLY A 59 37.04 17.55 40.21
C GLY A 59 38.55 17.47 39.98
N SER A 60 39.08 18.47 39.28
CA SER A 60 40.45 18.92 39.45
C SER A 60 40.54 20.42 39.14
N ARG A 61 41.05 21.17 40.12
CA ARG A 61 41.55 22.56 40.09
C ARG A 61 42.37 22.84 38.81
N ASP A 62 42.45 24.03 38.22
CA ASP A 62 42.64 25.36 38.82
C ASP A 62 42.48 26.49 37.74
N ARG A 63 41.92 27.64 38.14
CA ARG A 63 42.28 29.05 37.80
C ARG A 63 42.32 29.66 36.36
N HIS A 64 41.50 30.72 36.24
CA HIS A 64 41.71 32.05 35.62
C HIS A 64 41.98 32.18 34.09
N ASN A 65 41.03 32.78 33.34
CA ASN A 65 41.08 34.21 33.01
C ASN A 65 39.91 34.72 32.14
N LEU A 66 39.61 35.99 32.40
CA LEU A 66 38.56 36.89 31.92
C LEU A 66 38.77 37.33 30.45
N GLY A 67 37.70 37.51 29.66
CA GLY A 67 37.83 38.24 28.38
C GLY A 67 36.61 38.28 27.44
N ASN A 68 35.77 39.29 27.66
CA ASN A 68 34.95 40.05 26.69
C ASN A 68 33.86 39.39 25.81
N LYS A 69 32.62 39.80 26.15
CA LYS A 69 31.43 39.90 25.29
C LYS A 69 31.73 40.64 23.97
N ARG A 70 31.24 40.09 22.86
CA ARG A 70 30.73 40.87 21.73
C ARG A 70 29.51 40.16 21.14
N GLU A 71 28.39 40.85 21.18
CA GLU A 71 27.11 40.45 20.62
C GLU A 71 27.20 40.49 19.08
N GLU A 72 26.90 39.38 18.41
CA GLU A 72 26.55 39.36 17.00
C GLU A 72 25.14 38.77 16.85
N SER A 73 24.25 39.62 16.34
CA SER A 73 22.85 39.37 16.06
C SER A 73 22.69 38.35 14.92
N ILE A 74 22.12 37.19 15.21
CA ILE A 74 21.78 36.15 14.23
C ILE A 74 20.36 36.39 13.73
N SER A 75 20.21 36.73 12.44
CA SER A 75 18.94 36.58 11.73
C SER A 75 18.76 35.11 11.31
N PRO A 76 17.58 34.48 11.49
CA PRO A 76 17.40 33.10 11.07
C PRO A 76 17.14 33.07 9.55
N LYS A 77 18.17 32.67 8.80
CA LYS A 77 18.00 32.27 7.40
C LYS A 77 17.58 30.80 7.41
N VAL A 78 16.39 30.54 6.90
CA VAL A 78 15.84 29.18 6.72
C VAL A 78 16.71 28.44 5.70
N GLU A 79 17.69 27.69 6.18
CA GLU A 79 18.42 26.73 5.35
C GLU A 79 17.58 25.45 5.27
N LYS A 80 17.19 25.10 4.04
CA LYS A 80 16.75 23.74 3.71
C LYS A 80 17.93 22.81 3.99
N GLN A 81 17.86 22.10 5.11
CA GLN A 81 18.85 21.11 5.54
C GLN A 81 18.95 20.00 4.47
N GLY A 82 19.93 20.11 3.57
CA GLY A 82 20.32 18.99 2.71
C GLY A 82 21.01 17.94 3.58
N VAL A 83 20.49 16.71 3.57
CA VAL A 83 21.12 15.57 4.26
C VAL A 83 22.52 15.39 3.70
N SER A 84 23.53 15.28 4.58
CA SER A 84 24.92 15.16 4.13
C SER A 84 25.21 13.73 3.66
N GLN A 85 25.96 13.59 2.56
CA GLN A 85 26.32 12.28 1.99
C GLN A 85 27.04 11.37 3.00
N ASP A 86 27.79 11.96 3.93
CA ASP A 86 28.46 11.26 5.05
C ASP A 86 27.46 10.59 6.02
N GLU A 87 26.30 11.20 6.23
CA GLU A 87 25.25 10.61 7.08
C GLU A 87 24.55 9.44 6.41
N GLU A 88 24.31 9.52 5.10
CA GLU A 88 23.76 8.39 4.34
C GLU A 88 24.72 7.19 4.36
N SER A 89 26.03 7.43 4.24
CA SER A 89 27.05 6.38 4.34
C SER A 89 27.06 5.69 5.71
N LYS A 90 26.85 6.42 6.81
CA LYS A 90 26.76 5.84 8.16
C LYS A 90 25.52 4.97 8.35
N ILE A 91 24.39 5.38 7.78
CA ILE A 91 23.16 4.58 7.80
C ILE A 91 23.36 3.28 7.00
N LEU A 92 23.91 3.38 5.79
CA LEU A 92 24.21 2.20 4.96
C LEU A 92 25.18 1.24 5.64
N ALA A 93 26.27 1.76 6.21
CA ALA A 93 27.23 0.95 6.96
C ALA A 93 26.57 0.23 8.14
N TRP A 94 25.61 0.86 8.82
CA TRP A 94 24.85 0.20 9.89
C TRP A 94 23.92 -0.89 9.35
N LEU A 95 23.18 -0.63 8.26
CA LEU A 95 22.31 -1.63 7.62
C LEU A 95 23.08 -2.87 7.16
N GLU A 96 24.31 -2.69 6.69
CA GLU A 96 25.20 -3.76 6.23
C GLU A 96 26.04 -4.37 7.36
N SER A 97 26.01 -3.78 8.56
CA SER A 97 26.77 -4.29 9.70
C SER A 97 26.17 -5.58 10.26
N PHE A 98 27.04 -6.39 10.86
CA PHE A 98 26.71 -7.66 11.50
C PHE A 98 27.35 -7.78 12.90
N GLU A 99 27.95 -6.69 13.42
CA GLU A 99 28.64 -6.64 14.72
C GLU A 99 27.64 -6.57 15.88
N VAL A 100 26.97 -7.68 16.13
CA VAL A 100 26.44 -7.99 17.47
C VAL A 100 26.87 -9.43 17.78
N GLN A 101 28.08 -9.60 18.28
CA GLN A 101 28.64 -10.91 18.66
C GLN A 101 27.72 -11.69 19.64
N ASP A 102 26.85 -11.00 20.39
CA ASP A 102 25.86 -11.60 21.30
C ASP A 102 24.54 -12.02 20.62
N TRP A 103 24.25 -11.54 19.41
CA TRP A 103 22.99 -11.85 18.69
C TRP A 103 22.98 -13.27 18.14
N ILE A 104 24.06 -13.63 17.43
CA ILE A 104 24.23 -14.96 16.82
C ILE A 104 24.19 -16.05 17.89
N SER A 105 24.75 -15.79 19.07
CA SER A 105 24.77 -16.73 20.19
C SER A 105 23.42 -16.85 20.92
N CYS A 106 22.64 -15.77 21.04
CA CYS A 106 21.33 -15.78 21.70
C CYS A 106 20.19 -16.33 20.85
N VAL A 107 20.23 -16.15 19.53
CA VAL A 107 19.15 -16.56 18.62
C VAL A 107 19.52 -17.77 17.75
N GLY A 108 20.80 -18.13 17.69
CA GLY A 108 21.29 -19.22 16.84
C GLY A 108 21.23 -18.90 15.34
N GLY A 109 21.26 -17.61 14.98
CA GLY A 109 21.16 -17.13 13.58
C GLY A 109 22.51 -16.97 12.88
N THR A 110 22.46 -16.65 11.59
CA THR A 110 23.62 -16.34 10.74
C THR A 110 23.94 -14.83 10.74
N SER A 111 25.08 -14.43 10.17
CA SER A 111 25.38 -13.01 9.92
C SER A 111 24.37 -12.35 8.98
N GLN A 112 23.83 -13.10 8.02
CA GLN A 112 22.77 -12.63 7.12
C GLN A 112 21.49 -12.34 7.91
N ASP A 113 21.13 -13.18 8.89
CA ASP A 113 19.96 -12.92 9.75
C ASP A 113 20.11 -11.64 10.57
N ALA A 114 21.34 -11.29 10.97
CA ALA A 114 21.64 -10.04 11.66
C ALA A 114 21.41 -8.83 10.75
N MET A 115 21.98 -8.86 9.53
CA MET A 115 21.78 -7.80 8.53
C MET A 115 20.30 -7.63 8.17
N THR A 116 19.60 -8.75 7.95
CA THR A 116 18.17 -8.72 7.66
C THR A 116 17.36 -8.15 8.81
N SER A 117 17.73 -8.46 10.06
CA SER A 117 17.10 -7.87 11.24
C SER A 117 17.32 -6.36 11.33
N HIS A 118 18.50 -5.84 10.94
CA HIS A 118 18.74 -4.40 10.84
C HIS A 118 17.80 -3.74 9.83
N ILE A 119 17.59 -4.35 8.65
CA ILE A 119 16.66 -3.85 7.63
C ILE A 119 15.23 -3.79 8.18
N ILE A 120 14.77 -4.85 8.87
CA ILE A 120 13.43 -4.89 9.48
C ILE A 120 13.27 -3.83 10.57
N VAL A 121 14.25 -3.70 11.48
CA VAL A 121 14.21 -2.67 12.53
C VAL A 121 14.18 -1.27 11.93
N ALA A 122 15.03 -0.99 10.94
CA ALA A 122 15.07 0.31 10.29
C ALA A 122 13.75 0.62 9.57
N GLY A 123 13.15 -0.38 8.91
CA GLY A 123 11.84 -0.25 8.28
C GLY A 123 10.75 0.07 9.29
N ALA A 124 10.70 -0.66 10.40
CA ALA A 124 9.75 -0.43 11.50
C ALA A 124 9.92 0.96 12.12
N LEU A 125 11.16 1.40 12.38
CA LEU A 125 11.42 2.74 12.92
C LEU A 125 11.04 3.85 11.94
N ALA A 126 11.26 3.66 10.64
CA ALA A 126 10.87 4.63 9.62
C ALA A 126 9.35 4.82 9.55
N ILE A 127 8.57 3.76 9.75
CA ILE A 127 7.10 3.80 9.72
C ILE A 127 6.53 4.33 11.04
N TRP A 128 6.94 3.76 12.17
CA TRP A 128 6.31 3.99 13.48
C TRP A 128 6.87 5.20 14.22
N TYR A 129 8.12 5.58 13.94
CA TYR A 129 8.82 6.66 14.64
C TYR A 129 9.53 7.62 13.67
N PRO A 130 8.87 8.11 12.61
CA PRO A 130 9.49 8.97 11.58
C PRO A 130 10.06 10.28 12.14
N SER A 131 9.54 10.76 13.28
CA SER A 131 10.03 11.96 13.95
C SER A 131 11.35 11.76 14.72
N LEU A 132 11.65 10.52 15.10
CA LEU A 132 12.84 10.17 15.89
C LEU A 132 14.01 9.70 15.02
N VAL A 133 13.76 9.35 13.76
CA VAL A 133 14.78 8.90 12.80
C VAL A 133 15.07 9.94 11.74
N LYS A 134 16.25 9.82 11.11
CA LYS A 134 16.67 10.71 10.02
C LYS A 134 15.74 10.56 8.80
N PRO A 135 15.35 11.66 8.13
CA PRO A 135 14.44 11.60 6.98
C PRO A 135 14.95 10.77 5.79
N SER A 136 16.27 10.65 5.62
CA SER A 136 16.86 9.84 4.54
C SER A 136 16.69 8.33 4.75
N LEU A 137 16.33 7.89 5.96
CA LEU A 137 16.23 6.47 6.29
C LEU A 137 15.24 5.73 5.38
N SER A 138 14.09 6.34 5.10
CA SER A 138 13.05 5.70 4.27
C SER A 138 13.57 5.38 2.86
N ARG A 139 14.26 6.33 2.23
CA ARG A 139 14.86 6.17 0.89
C ARG A 139 15.94 5.07 0.86
N LEU A 140 16.71 4.94 1.94
CA LEU A 140 17.81 3.97 2.01
C LEU A 140 17.32 2.54 2.32
N VAL A 141 16.23 2.39 3.07
CA VAL A 141 15.74 1.09 3.55
C VAL A 141 14.72 0.44 2.62
N VAL A 142 13.95 1.23 1.84
CA VAL A 142 12.84 0.70 1.05
C VAL A 142 13.27 -0.36 0.03
N HIS A 143 14.37 -0.15 -0.69
CA HIS A 143 14.85 -1.12 -1.69
C HIS A 143 15.40 -2.41 -1.07
N PRO A 144 16.24 -2.37 0.00
CA PRO A 144 16.57 -3.56 0.78
C PRO A 144 15.33 -4.32 1.28
N LEU A 145 14.31 -3.60 1.75
CA LEU A 145 13.06 -4.19 2.25
C LEU A 145 12.26 -4.87 1.14
N MET A 146 12.15 -4.25 -0.04
CA MET A 146 11.54 -4.86 -1.24
C MET A 146 12.27 -6.13 -1.66
N LYS A 147 13.61 -6.09 -1.70
CA LYS A 147 14.43 -7.25 -2.06
C LYS A 147 14.19 -8.41 -1.09
N LEU A 148 14.10 -8.10 0.20
CA LEU A 148 13.83 -9.08 1.25
C LEU A 148 12.44 -9.71 1.10
N ALA A 149 11.39 -8.91 0.86
CA ALA A 149 10.04 -9.41 0.63
C ALA A 149 9.95 -10.35 -0.59
N MET A 150 10.70 -10.04 -1.66
CA MET A 150 10.69 -10.80 -2.91
C MET A 150 11.65 -12.01 -2.94
N ALA A 151 12.50 -12.19 -1.92
CA ALA A 151 13.38 -13.35 -1.83
C ALA A 151 12.64 -14.68 -1.61
N MET A 152 11.40 -14.63 -1.07
CA MET A 152 10.44 -15.76 -1.02
C MET A 152 10.89 -17.03 -0.30
N ASN A 153 12.02 -16.98 0.41
CA ASN A 153 12.62 -18.12 1.10
C ASN A 153 13.26 -17.74 2.45
N GLU A 154 13.26 -16.46 2.83
CA GLU A 154 13.89 -16.00 4.06
C GLU A 154 12.88 -15.89 5.20
N LYS A 155 13.33 -16.22 6.42
CA LYS A 155 12.58 -16.11 7.69
C LYS A 155 11.87 -14.76 7.83
N TYR A 156 12.44 -13.68 7.31
CA TYR A 156 11.96 -12.31 7.50
C TYR A 156 11.10 -11.77 6.34
N SER A 157 10.93 -12.53 5.26
CA SER A 157 10.24 -12.06 4.04
C SER A 157 8.80 -11.63 4.33
N SER A 158 8.08 -12.35 5.22
CA SER A 158 6.67 -12.05 5.54
C SER A 158 6.55 -10.72 6.26
N THR A 159 7.37 -10.49 7.28
CA THR A 159 7.38 -9.19 7.97
C THR A 159 7.86 -8.07 7.07
N ALA A 160 8.82 -8.32 6.16
CA ALA A 160 9.21 -7.32 5.18
C ALA A 160 8.01 -6.88 4.33
N ALA A 161 7.22 -7.85 3.85
CA ALA A 161 5.99 -7.59 3.10
C ALA A 161 4.93 -6.87 3.95
N GLU A 162 4.76 -7.23 5.22
CA GLU A 162 3.85 -6.54 6.16
C GLU A 162 4.27 -5.08 6.40
N LEU A 163 5.55 -4.82 6.65
CA LEU A 163 6.07 -3.46 6.86
C LEU A 163 5.98 -2.61 5.58
N LEU A 164 6.24 -3.21 4.41
CA LEU A 164 6.01 -2.53 3.13
C LEU A 164 4.54 -2.18 2.95
N ALA A 165 3.62 -3.09 3.30
CA ALA A 165 2.19 -2.83 3.20
C ALA A 165 1.75 -1.70 4.15
N GLU A 166 2.16 -1.79 5.41
CA GLU A 166 1.77 -0.86 6.47
C GLU A 166 2.28 0.57 6.21
N GLY A 167 3.53 0.72 5.77
CA GLY A 167 4.11 2.02 5.48
C GLY A 167 3.83 2.55 4.07
N MET A 168 3.03 1.83 3.25
CA MET A 168 2.90 2.14 1.83
C MET A 168 2.37 3.56 1.60
N GLU A 169 1.27 3.93 2.26
CA GLU A 169 0.63 5.23 2.09
C GLU A 169 1.45 6.38 2.70
N SER A 170 2.08 6.15 3.86
CA SER A 170 2.70 7.19 4.67
C SER A 170 4.19 7.43 4.39
N THR A 171 4.93 6.37 4.02
CA THR A 171 6.40 6.37 4.05
C THR A 171 7.00 5.95 2.72
N TRP A 172 6.49 4.87 2.11
CA TRP A 172 7.16 4.21 0.99
C TRP A 172 6.75 4.75 -0.38
N LYS A 173 5.47 5.10 -0.58
CA LYS A 173 4.93 5.49 -1.89
C LYS A 173 5.76 6.54 -2.62
N GLU A 174 6.18 7.60 -1.93
CA GLU A 174 7.00 8.66 -2.54
C GLU A 174 8.40 8.18 -2.98
N CYS A 175 8.93 7.15 -2.32
CA CYS A 175 10.24 6.61 -2.62
C CYS A 175 10.24 5.60 -3.78
N ILE A 176 9.12 4.89 -4.02
CA ILE A 176 9.06 3.75 -4.95
C ILE A 176 7.91 3.80 -5.97
N VAL A 177 7.29 4.97 -6.17
CA VAL A 177 6.12 5.10 -7.05
C VAL A 177 6.34 4.52 -8.45
N SER A 178 7.56 4.61 -8.99
CA SER A 178 7.89 4.13 -10.34
C SER A 178 8.10 2.60 -10.41
N GLU A 179 8.33 1.97 -9.26
CA GLU A 179 8.61 0.56 -9.08
C GLU A 179 7.34 -0.25 -8.77
N ILE A 180 6.29 0.41 -8.23
CA ILE A 180 5.05 -0.26 -7.81
C ILE A 180 4.47 -1.18 -8.91
N PRO A 181 4.31 -0.75 -10.17
CA PRO A 181 3.77 -1.62 -11.22
C PRO A 181 4.63 -2.86 -11.48
N ARG A 182 5.97 -2.71 -11.40
CA ARG A 182 6.89 -3.85 -11.56
C ARG A 182 6.74 -4.83 -10.40
N LEU A 183 6.68 -4.33 -9.17
CA LEU A 183 6.50 -5.16 -7.97
C LEU A 183 5.16 -5.91 -7.98
N ILE A 184 4.08 -5.27 -8.43
CA ILE A 184 2.77 -5.92 -8.65
C ILE A 184 2.92 -7.06 -9.68
N GLY A 185 3.60 -6.79 -10.79
CA GLY A 185 3.90 -7.79 -11.81
C GLY A 185 4.71 -8.97 -11.27
N ASP A 186 5.72 -8.71 -10.45
CA ASP A 186 6.54 -9.76 -9.83
C ASP A 186 5.71 -10.61 -8.86
N ILE A 187 4.79 -10.02 -8.08
CA ILE A 187 3.87 -10.78 -7.23
C ILE A 187 2.96 -11.69 -8.07
N PHE A 188 2.40 -11.18 -9.17
CA PHE A 188 1.59 -12.00 -10.07
C PHE A 188 2.38 -13.13 -10.73
N PHE A 189 3.63 -12.87 -11.10
CA PHE A 189 4.52 -13.91 -11.61
C PHE A 189 4.74 -15.02 -10.58
N GLN A 190 4.91 -14.67 -9.31
CA GLN A 190 5.06 -15.65 -8.22
C GLN A 190 3.78 -16.46 -7.95
N VAL A 191 2.62 -15.83 -8.13
CA VAL A 191 1.31 -16.50 -8.10
C VAL A 191 1.19 -17.51 -9.24
N GLU A 192 1.63 -17.16 -10.45
CA GLU A 192 1.59 -18.03 -11.62
C GLU A 192 2.48 -19.28 -11.45
N LEU A 193 3.71 -19.11 -10.95
CA LEU A 193 4.63 -20.22 -10.68
C LEU A 193 4.08 -21.26 -9.68
N SER A 194 3.03 -20.92 -8.94
CA SER A 194 2.41 -21.76 -7.92
C SER A 194 1.12 -22.47 -8.38
N GLY A 195 0.73 -22.30 -9.65
CA GLY A 195 -0.50 -22.87 -10.21
C GLY A 195 -0.51 -24.41 -10.24
N PRO A 196 -1.69 -25.03 -10.42
CA PRO A 196 -1.92 -26.49 -10.31
C PRO A 196 -1.15 -27.34 -11.34
N SER A 197 -0.40 -26.74 -12.26
CA SER A 197 0.46 -27.42 -13.22
C SER A 197 1.77 -27.95 -12.61
N SER A 198 2.18 -27.50 -11.41
CA SER A 198 3.38 -28.02 -10.76
C SER A 198 3.14 -29.40 -10.13
N LYS A 199 3.12 -30.46 -10.96
CA LYS A 199 3.11 -31.88 -10.55
C LYS A 199 4.41 -32.32 -9.84
N SER A 200 5.27 -31.39 -9.43
CA SER A 200 6.56 -31.68 -8.83
C SER A 200 6.80 -30.83 -7.59
N VAL A 201 5.99 -30.97 -6.54
CA VAL A 201 6.42 -30.43 -5.24
C VAL A 201 5.97 -31.32 -4.10
N LYS A 202 6.82 -32.30 -3.77
CA LYS A 202 6.83 -32.99 -2.47
C LYS A 202 7.54 -32.16 -1.38
N GLU A 203 7.93 -30.91 -1.66
CA GLU A 203 8.76 -30.08 -0.76
C GLU A 203 8.43 -28.57 -0.88
N ILE A 204 7.16 -28.14 -0.88
CA ILE A 204 6.88 -26.73 -0.54
C ILE A 204 6.96 -26.66 0.99
N SER A 205 7.99 -26.01 1.50
CA SER A 205 8.08 -25.66 2.92
C SER A 205 6.90 -24.76 3.32
N ASP A 206 6.29 -25.01 4.48
CA ASP A 206 5.18 -24.21 5.03
C ASP A 206 5.48 -22.70 5.06
N ALA A 207 6.75 -22.33 5.20
CA ALA A 207 7.20 -20.93 5.16
C ALA A 207 7.01 -20.27 3.78
N SER A 208 7.19 -21.02 2.68
CA SER A 208 6.96 -20.52 1.31
C SER A 208 5.47 -20.29 1.04
N PHE A 209 4.59 -21.09 1.67
CA PHE A 209 3.14 -20.88 1.60
C PHE A 209 2.72 -19.62 2.38
N SER A 210 3.30 -19.41 3.56
CA SER A 210 3.04 -18.24 4.41
C SER A 210 3.38 -16.92 3.70
N ILE A 211 4.60 -16.78 3.12
CA ILE A 211 4.99 -15.55 2.43
C ILE A 211 4.12 -15.24 1.21
N LYS A 212 3.77 -16.24 0.40
CA LYS A 212 2.90 -16.04 -0.77
C LYS A 212 1.54 -15.49 -0.36
N LYS A 213 0.98 -16.04 0.71
CA LYS A 213 -0.26 -15.55 1.30
C LYS A 213 -0.11 -14.09 1.75
N THR A 214 0.97 -13.74 2.46
CA THR A 214 1.22 -12.36 2.88
C THR A 214 1.36 -11.41 1.70
N LEU A 215 2.06 -11.79 0.63
CA LEU A 215 2.20 -10.96 -0.56
C LEU A 215 0.86 -10.70 -1.24
N VAL A 216 0.02 -11.73 -1.37
CA VAL A 216 -1.27 -11.64 -2.05
C VAL A 216 -2.33 -10.95 -1.19
N GLU A 217 -2.40 -11.27 0.11
CA GLU A 217 -3.47 -10.78 0.99
C GLU A 217 -3.16 -9.45 1.67
N VAL A 218 -1.87 -9.10 1.81
CA VAL A 218 -1.41 -7.92 2.58
C VAL A 218 -0.69 -6.91 1.68
N LEU A 219 0.38 -7.32 1.00
CA LEU A 219 1.20 -6.37 0.24
C LEU A 219 0.55 -5.91 -1.06
N LEU A 220 0.03 -6.83 -1.87
CA LEU A 220 -0.56 -6.53 -3.18
C LEU A 220 -1.72 -5.53 -3.10
N PRO A 221 -2.71 -5.66 -2.18
CA PRO A 221 -3.74 -4.64 -2.01
C PRO A 221 -3.17 -3.27 -1.65
N SER A 222 -2.15 -3.22 -0.80
CA SER A 222 -1.52 -1.97 -0.36
C SER A 222 -0.80 -1.27 -1.52
N LEU A 223 -0.06 -2.02 -2.33
CA LEU A 223 0.55 -1.53 -3.57
C LEU A 223 -0.51 -1.02 -4.56
N ALA A 224 -1.59 -1.78 -4.74
CA ALA A 224 -2.65 -1.42 -5.68
C ALA A 224 -3.44 -0.18 -5.24
N MET A 225 -3.61 0.05 -3.94
CA MET A 225 -4.20 1.30 -3.44
C MET A 225 -3.24 2.49 -3.59
N ALA A 226 -1.93 2.25 -3.50
CA ALA A 226 -0.92 3.30 -3.66
C ALA A 226 -0.81 3.80 -5.11
N ASP A 227 -0.93 2.89 -6.09
CA ASP A 227 -0.96 3.17 -7.53
C ASP A 227 -2.03 2.34 -8.24
N ILE A 228 -3.28 2.82 -8.18
CA ILE A 228 -4.43 2.18 -8.83
C ILE A 228 -4.24 2.11 -10.34
N THR A 229 -3.68 3.17 -10.94
CA THR A 229 -3.41 3.23 -12.39
C THR A 229 -2.43 2.17 -12.83
N GLY A 230 -1.33 2.02 -12.11
CA GLY A 230 -0.31 0.99 -12.35
C GLY A 230 -0.88 -0.41 -12.18
N PHE A 231 -1.65 -0.65 -11.11
CA PHE A 231 -2.33 -1.93 -10.92
C PHE A 231 -3.27 -2.27 -12.08
N LEU A 232 -4.13 -1.33 -12.50
CA LEU A 232 -5.05 -1.54 -13.62
C LEU A 232 -4.32 -1.84 -14.93
N ALA A 233 -3.20 -1.15 -15.19
CA ALA A 233 -2.38 -1.41 -16.36
C ALA A 233 -1.74 -2.82 -16.33
N VAL A 234 -1.29 -3.27 -15.15
CA VAL A 234 -0.73 -4.61 -14.98
C VAL A 234 -1.80 -5.67 -15.22
N ILE A 235 -2.98 -5.57 -14.58
CA ILE A 235 -4.04 -6.58 -14.81
C ILE A 235 -4.52 -6.57 -16.26
N GLU A 236 -4.61 -5.40 -16.90
CA GLU A 236 -4.97 -5.26 -18.32
C GLU A 236 -4.01 -6.07 -19.20
N SER A 237 -2.70 -5.98 -18.93
CA SER A 237 -1.70 -6.82 -19.61
C SER A 237 -1.87 -8.31 -19.27
N GLN A 238 -2.08 -8.65 -17.99
CA GLN A 238 -2.11 -10.05 -17.54
C GLN A 238 -3.30 -10.84 -18.08
N ILE A 239 -4.46 -10.20 -18.26
CA ILE A 239 -5.66 -10.85 -18.84
C ILE A 239 -5.35 -11.47 -20.20
N TRP A 240 -4.60 -10.74 -21.03
CA TRP A 240 -4.30 -11.16 -22.40
C TRP A 240 -3.03 -12.03 -22.49
N SER A 241 -2.11 -11.91 -21.54
CA SER A 241 -0.84 -12.62 -21.57
C SER A 241 -0.81 -13.93 -20.78
N THR A 242 -1.80 -14.20 -19.92
CA THR A 242 -1.84 -15.40 -19.06
C THR A 242 -2.86 -16.44 -19.55
N ALA A 243 -2.65 -17.69 -19.16
CA ALA A 243 -3.60 -18.76 -19.45
C ALA A 243 -4.94 -18.51 -18.76
N SER A 244 -6.02 -19.04 -19.34
CA SER A 244 -7.38 -18.83 -18.82
C SER A 244 -7.64 -19.50 -17.46
N ASP A 245 -6.86 -20.50 -17.08
CA ASP A 245 -6.89 -21.17 -15.77
C ASP A 245 -5.89 -20.57 -14.76
N SER A 246 -5.21 -19.47 -15.13
CA SER A 246 -4.25 -18.81 -14.25
C SER A 246 -4.90 -18.33 -12.94
N PRO A 247 -4.26 -18.54 -11.78
CA PRO A 247 -4.72 -18.00 -10.50
C PRO A 247 -4.65 -16.46 -10.43
N VAL A 248 -3.95 -15.80 -11.35
CA VAL A 248 -3.80 -14.33 -11.40
C VAL A 248 -5.14 -13.62 -11.59
N HIS A 249 -6.06 -14.18 -12.39
CA HIS A 249 -7.40 -13.62 -12.61
C HIS A 249 -8.18 -13.53 -11.29
N MET A 250 -8.14 -14.62 -10.51
CA MET A 250 -8.80 -14.70 -9.21
C MET A 250 -8.21 -13.70 -8.21
N VAL A 251 -6.88 -13.66 -8.11
CA VAL A 251 -6.17 -12.73 -7.20
C VAL A 251 -6.47 -11.27 -7.58
N SER A 252 -6.53 -10.96 -8.87
CA SER A 252 -6.88 -9.63 -9.37
C SER A 252 -8.29 -9.21 -8.95
N LEU A 253 -9.28 -10.09 -9.07
CA LEU A 253 -10.66 -9.84 -8.61
C LEU A 253 -10.73 -9.59 -7.10
N LEU A 254 -10.06 -10.43 -6.29
CA LEU A 254 -10.01 -10.26 -4.84
C LEU A 254 -9.32 -8.95 -4.43
N THR A 255 -8.27 -8.57 -5.16
CA THR A 255 -7.56 -7.29 -4.94
C THR A 255 -8.45 -6.10 -5.29
N LEU A 256 -9.21 -6.16 -6.39
CA LEU A 256 -10.19 -5.13 -6.74
C LEU A 256 -11.24 -4.92 -5.65
N ILE A 257 -11.75 -5.99 -5.02
CA ILE A 257 -12.63 -5.89 -3.84
C ILE A 257 -11.97 -5.09 -2.72
N ARG A 258 -10.68 -5.31 -2.45
CA ARG A 258 -9.94 -4.55 -1.43
C ARG A 258 -9.79 -3.08 -1.81
N ILE A 259 -9.45 -2.77 -3.06
CA ILE A 259 -9.31 -1.39 -3.54
C ILE A 259 -10.66 -0.65 -3.46
N MET A 260 -11.76 -1.28 -3.91
CA MET A 260 -13.10 -0.72 -3.84
C MET A 260 -13.52 -0.37 -2.41
N ARG A 261 -13.13 -1.18 -1.42
CA ARG A 261 -13.41 -0.93 -0.01
C ARG A 261 -12.50 0.14 0.62
N GLY A 262 -11.23 0.14 0.25
CA GLY A 262 -10.22 1.03 0.86
C GLY A 262 -10.19 2.43 0.27
N SER A 263 -10.34 2.57 -1.05
CA SER A 263 -10.18 3.85 -1.77
C SER A 263 -11.20 4.05 -2.91
N PRO A 264 -12.51 3.96 -2.62
CA PRO A 264 -13.55 3.94 -3.66
C PRO A 264 -13.50 5.16 -4.59
N LYS A 265 -13.26 6.35 -4.05
CA LYS A 265 -13.20 7.60 -4.84
C LYS A 265 -12.11 7.57 -5.91
N ASN A 266 -10.95 6.98 -5.63
CA ASN A 266 -9.82 6.96 -6.54
C ASN A 266 -10.01 5.98 -7.70
N LEU A 267 -10.78 4.90 -7.48
CA LEU A 267 -11.11 3.90 -8.49
C LEU A 267 -12.34 4.30 -9.33
N ALA A 268 -13.20 5.19 -8.83
CA ALA A 268 -14.43 5.61 -9.51
C ALA A 268 -14.22 6.10 -10.95
N GLN A 269 -13.11 6.79 -11.21
CA GLN A 269 -12.77 7.29 -12.56
C GLN A 269 -12.37 6.19 -13.56
N TYR A 270 -12.15 4.95 -13.08
CA TYR A 270 -11.74 3.80 -13.89
C TYR A 270 -12.79 2.68 -13.88
N LEU A 271 -14.04 2.98 -13.50
CA LEU A 271 -15.11 1.98 -13.40
C LEU A 271 -15.35 1.25 -14.73
N ASP A 272 -15.16 1.93 -15.86
CA ASP A 272 -15.28 1.31 -17.18
C ASP A 272 -14.25 0.18 -17.38
N LYS A 273 -12.98 0.43 -17.07
CA LYS A 273 -11.91 -0.57 -17.12
C LYS A 273 -12.16 -1.70 -16.14
N VAL A 274 -12.55 -1.38 -14.91
CA VAL A 274 -12.83 -2.37 -13.87
C VAL A 274 -13.99 -3.28 -14.28
N VAL A 275 -15.09 -2.71 -14.76
CA VAL A 275 -16.26 -3.48 -15.22
C VAL A 275 -15.91 -4.33 -16.42
N ASN A 276 -15.18 -3.80 -17.41
CA ASN A 276 -14.75 -4.59 -18.57
C ASN A 276 -13.89 -5.79 -18.16
N PHE A 277 -12.98 -5.63 -17.19
CA PHE A 277 -12.21 -6.76 -16.67
C PHE A 277 -13.09 -7.83 -16.02
N ILE A 278 -13.99 -7.45 -15.12
CA ILE A 278 -14.87 -8.42 -14.44
C ILE A 278 -15.83 -9.09 -15.44
N LEU A 279 -16.27 -8.37 -16.47
CA LEU A 279 -17.07 -8.92 -17.57
C LEU A 279 -16.29 -9.98 -18.35
N GLN A 280 -15.02 -9.73 -18.68
CA GLN A 280 -14.17 -10.70 -19.37
C GLN A 280 -14.04 -12.02 -18.57
N THR A 281 -13.95 -11.96 -17.24
CA THR A 281 -13.84 -13.16 -16.40
C THR A 281 -15.11 -14.00 -16.32
N ILE A 282 -16.26 -13.50 -16.81
CA ILE A 282 -17.51 -14.26 -16.92
C ILE A 282 -17.93 -14.57 -18.37
N ASP A 283 -17.11 -14.21 -19.35
CA ASP A 283 -17.40 -14.40 -20.77
C ASP A 283 -17.74 -15.88 -21.07
N PRO A 284 -18.94 -16.19 -21.63
CA PRO A 284 -19.31 -17.54 -22.01
C PRO A 284 -18.37 -18.16 -23.06
N SER A 285 -17.66 -17.35 -23.85
CA SER A 285 -16.67 -17.81 -24.84
C SER A 285 -15.46 -18.48 -24.16
N ASN A 286 -15.11 -18.05 -22.94
CA ASN A 286 -14.00 -18.60 -22.16
C ASN A 286 -14.52 -19.44 -20.99
N SER A 287 -14.91 -20.67 -21.29
CA SER A 287 -15.46 -21.61 -20.30
C SER A 287 -14.52 -21.90 -19.12
N VAL A 288 -13.19 -21.88 -19.34
CA VAL A 288 -12.18 -22.19 -18.33
C VAL A 288 -12.09 -21.07 -17.31
N MET A 289 -11.85 -19.84 -17.78
CA MET A 289 -11.76 -18.67 -16.91
C MET A 289 -13.07 -18.40 -16.19
N ARG A 290 -14.20 -18.53 -16.90
CA ARG A 290 -15.53 -18.43 -16.32
C ARG A 290 -15.71 -19.43 -15.19
N LYS A 291 -15.40 -20.71 -15.40
CA LYS A 291 -15.53 -21.74 -14.35
C LYS A 291 -14.70 -21.41 -13.12
N ALA A 292 -13.48 -20.91 -13.29
CA ALA A 292 -12.60 -20.55 -12.19
C ALA A 292 -13.06 -19.29 -11.45
N CYS A 293 -13.49 -18.25 -12.18
CA CYS A 293 -13.68 -16.91 -11.64
C CYS A 293 -15.13 -16.50 -11.38
N PHE A 294 -16.14 -17.25 -11.83
CA PHE A 294 -17.54 -16.80 -11.83
C PHE A 294 -18.05 -16.31 -10.46
N GLN A 295 -17.82 -17.09 -9.38
CA GLN A 295 -18.29 -16.72 -8.04
C GLN A 295 -17.62 -15.45 -7.51
N SER A 296 -16.31 -15.32 -7.71
CA SER A 296 -15.57 -14.14 -7.30
C SER A 296 -15.90 -12.93 -8.16
N SER A 297 -16.17 -13.12 -9.46
CA SER A 297 -16.62 -12.06 -10.36
C SER A 297 -17.99 -11.53 -9.91
N MET A 298 -18.92 -12.43 -9.58
CA MET A 298 -20.25 -12.07 -9.07
C MET A 298 -20.16 -11.33 -7.71
N THR A 299 -19.25 -11.78 -6.83
CA THR A 299 -18.97 -11.10 -5.57
C THR A 299 -18.36 -9.71 -5.81
N THR A 300 -17.50 -9.57 -6.81
CA THR A 300 -16.90 -8.30 -7.21
C THR A 300 -17.95 -7.34 -7.76
N PHE A 301 -18.90 -7.80 -8.59
CA PHE A 301 -20.02 -6.97 -9.05
C PHE A 301 -20.94 -6.54 -7.91
N LYS A 302 -21.25 -7.43 -6.96
CA LYS A 302 -22.03 -7.07 -5.76
C LYS A 302 -21.36 -5.96 -4.96
N GLU A 303 -20.04 -6.08 -4.78
CA GLU A 303 -19.26 -5.06 -4.10
C GLU A 303 -19.29 -3.73 -4.87
N LEU A 304 -19.17 -3.79 -6.19
CA LEU A 304 -19.16 -2.63 -7.08
C LEU A 304 -20.51 -1.88 -7.03
N VAL A 305 -21.64 -2.58 -7.13
CA VAL A 305 -22.99 -1.98 -6.96
C VAL A 305 -23.19 -1.41 -5.55
N ARG A 306 -22.66 -2.08 -4.53
CA ARG A 306 -22.76 -1.62 -3.12
C ARG A 306 -21.98 -0.33 -2.88
N VAL A 307 -20.80 -0.20 -3.50
CA VAL A 307 -19.87 0.91 -3.28
C VAL A 307 -20.17 2.09 -4.19
N TYR A 308 -20.65 1.84 -5.41
CA TYR A 308 -20.83 2.84 -6.45
C TYR A 308 -22.31 3.00 -6.83
N PRO A 309 -23.01 4.05 -6.35
CA PRO A 309 -24.36 4.41 -6.77
C PRO A 309 -24.57 4.57 -8.30
N MET A 310 -23.52 4.96 -9.03
CA MET A 310 -23.50 5.09 -10.50
C MET A 310 -23.51 3.73 -11.23
N VAL A 311 -23.58 2.61 -10.50
CA VAL A 311 -23.63 1.26 -11.06
C VAL A 311 -24.83 0.52 -10.50
N ALA A 312 -25.66 0.01 -11.40
CA ALA A 312 -26.87 -0.71 -11.06
C ALA A 312 -26.91 -2.06 -11.76
N VAL A 313 -27.51 -3.05 -11.11
CA VAL A 313 -27.88 -4.33 -11.70
C VAL A 313 -29.38 -4.53 -11.53
N ASN A 314 -30.01 -5.23 -12.46
CA ASN A 314 -31.40 -5.62 -12.30
C ASN A 314 -31.55 -6.79 -11.31
N ASP A 315 -32.75 -6.99 -10.78
CA ASP A 315 -33.03 -8.02 -9.76
C ASP A 315 -32.67 -9.45 -10.22
N SER A 316 -32.80 -9.72 -11.52
CA SER A 316 -32.46 -11.01 -12.12
C SER A 316 -30.98 -11.18 -12.48
N TRP A 317 -30.13 -10.19 -12.22
CA TRP A 317 -28.68 -10.21 -12.51
C TRP A 317 -28.35 -10.49 -13.98
N THR A 318 -29.21 -10.05 -14.89
CA THR A 318 -29.05 -10.21 -16.34
C THR A 318 -28.58 -8.94 -17.04
N LYS A 319 -28.79 -7.76 -16.44
CA LYS A 319 -28.37 -6.48 -17.00
C LYS A 319 -27.56 -5.70 -15.97
N LEU A 320 -26.48 -5.08 -16.44
CA LEU A 320 -25.62 -4.18 -15.67
C LEU A 320 -25.61 -2.81 -16.36
N ALA A 321 -25.85 -1.75 -15.60
CA ALA A 321 -25.74 -0.37 -16.08
C ALA A 321 -24.63 0.35 -15.32
N VAL A 322 -23.78 1.07 -16.06
CA VAL A 322 -22.63 1.81 -15.53
C VAL A 322 -22.66 3.22 -16.09
N GLY A 323 -22.73 4.21 -15.21
CA GLY A 323 -22.64 5.62 -15.56
C GLY A 323 -21.19 6.13 -15.53
N ASP A 324 -20.85 7.03 -16.44
CA ASP A 324 -19.60 7.78 -16.38
C ASP A 324 -19.58 8.72 -15.15
N VAL A 325 -18.53 8.62 -14.33
CA VAL A 325 -18.39 9.38 -13.06
C VAL A 325 -17.83 10.78 -13.30
N ILE A 326 -16.79 10.88 -14.12
CA ILE A 326 -16.01 12.11 -14.33
C ILE A 326 -15.85 12.32 -15.84
N ARG A 327 -16.79 13.06 -16.42
CA ARG A 327 -16.71 13.63 -17.77
C ARG A 327 -17.32 15.02 -17.73
N GLU A 328 -16.98 15.86 -18.70
CA GLU A 328 -17.73 17.11 -18.92
C GLU A 328 -19.23 16.77 -18.96
N VAL A 329 -20.07 17.55 -18.27
CA VAL A 329 -21.52 17.34 -18.15
C VAL A 329 -22.20 17.12 -19.50
N ASN A 330 -21.62 17.66 -20.56
CA ASN A 330 -22.11 17.58 -21.94
C ASN A 330 -21.77 16.26 -22.66
N ASN A 331 -21.11 15.30 -22.01
CA ASN A 331 -20.70 14.02 -22.63
C ASN A 331 -20.78 12.84 -21.64
N ALA A 332 -21.77 12.89 -20.75
CA ALA A 332 -22.06 11.81 -19.80
C ALA A 332 -22.78 10.66 -20.52
N ASN A 333 -22.22 9.44 -20.44
CA ASN A 333 -22.85 8.26 -21.03
C ASN A 333 -23.18 7.22 -19.97
N ILE A 334 -24.26 6.47 -20.18
CA ILE A 334 -24.58 5.25 -19.45
C ILE A 334 -24.42 4.06 -20.38
N ARG A 335 -23.61 3.08 -19.98
CA ARG A 335 -23.42 1.84 -20.73
C ARG A 335 -24.21 0.73 -20.07
N VAL A 336 -25.04 0.05 -20.85
CA VAL A 336 -25.85 -1.09 -20.41
C VAL A 336 -25.33 -2.36 -21.06
N TYR A 337 -24.97 -3.33 -20.24
CA TYR A 337 -24.41 -4.62 -20.62
C TYR A 337 -25.42 -5.75 -20.33
N ASP A 338 -25.44 -6.73 -21.21
CA ASP A 338 -26.04 -8.04 -20.96
C ASP A 338 -25.01 -8.92 -20.26
N MET A 339 -25.30 -9.33 -19.03
CA MET A 339 -24.42 -10.15 -18.21
C MET A 339 -24.36 -11.61 -18.67
N GLN A 340 -25.35 -12.09 -19.43
CA GLN A 340 -25.36 -13.46 -19.94
C GLN A 340 -24.47 -13.62 -21.16
N SER A 341 -24.58 -12.68 -22.10
CA SER A 341 -23.79 -12.69 -23.35
C SER A 341 -22.49 -11.88 -23.25
N VAL A 342 -22.32 -11.09 -22.18
CA VAL A 342 -21.17 -10.19 -21.99
C VAL A 342 -21.03 -9.20 -23.16
N THR A 343 -22.17 -8.69 -23.64
CA THR A 343 -22.21 -7.71 -24.72
C THR A 343 -22.81 -6.40 -24.26
N MET A 344 -22.26 -5.28 -24.75
CA MET A 344 -22.86 -3.97 -24.55
C MET A 344 -24.11 -3.86 -25.41
N ILE A 345 -25.27 -3.73 -24.78
CA ILE A 345 -26.57 -3.67 -25.46
C ILE A 345 -26.89 -2.24 -25.89
N LYS A 346 -26.59 -1.26 -25.04
CA LYS A 346 -26.97 0.14 -25.24
C LYS A 346 -25.96 1.11 -24.64
N VAL A 347 -25.82 2.26 -25.29
CA VAL A 347 -25.21 3.46 -24.73
C VAL A 347 -26.29 4.53 -24.71
N LEU A 348 -26.57 5.09 -23.54
CA LEU A 348 -27.54 6.17 -23.35
C LEU A 348 -26.76 7.45 -23.12
N ASP A 349 -27.09 8.48 -23.89
CA ASP A 349 -26.61 9.84 -23.64
C ASP A 349 -27.39 10.42 -22.45
N ALA A 350 -26.67 10.79 -21.40
CA ALA A 350 -27.21 11.41 -20.20
C ALA A 350 -26.91 12.92 -20.15
N SER A 351 -26.44 13.51 -21.25
CA SER A 351 -26.31 14.95 -21.35
C SER A 351 -27.69 15.60 -21.24
N GLY A 352 -27.83 16.52 -20.28
CA GLY A 352 -29.04 17.34 -20.15
C GLY A 352 -29.26 18.17 -21.42
N PRO A 353 -30.50 18.60 -21.70
CA PRO A 353 -30.77 19.42 -22.88
C PRO A 353 -29.86 20.66 -22.89
N PRO A 354 -29.23 21.01 -24.03
CA PRO A 354 -28.35 22.16 -24.12
C PRO A 354 -29.19 23.44 -23.92
N GLY A 355 -29.25 23.96 -22.69
CA GLY A 355 -30.01 25.19 -22.42
C GLY A 355 -30.41 25.51 -20.98
N LEU A 356 -30.17 24.67 -19.97
CA LEU A 356 -30.49 25.05 -18.58
C LEU A 356 -29.27 25.69 -17.89
N PRO A 357 -29.35 26.97 -17.48
CA PRO A 357 -28.27 27.61 -16.75
C PRO A 357 -28.17 26.98 -15.36
N THR A 358 -26.99 26.46 -15.05
CA THR A 358 -26.61 26.04 -13.70
C THR A 358 -26.86 27.23 -12.75
N LEU A 359 -27.79 27.10 -11.80
CA LEU A 359 -28.15 28.15 -10.83
C LEU A 359 -27.08 28.40 -9.75
N LEU A 360 -25.82 28.07 -10.03
CA LEU A 360 -24.69 28.36 -9.17
C LEU A 360 -23.75 29.31 -9.92
N PRO A 361 -23.33 30.43 -9.31
CA PRO A 361 -22.42 31.35 -9.98
C PRO A 361 -21.11 30.62 -10.26
N ALA A 362 -20.84 30.41 -11.54
CA ALA A 362 -19.55 29.95 -12.02
C ALA A 362 -18.48 30.96 -11.58
N SER A 363 -17.77 30.65 -10.50
CA SER A 363 -16.51 31.32 -10.20
C SER A 363 -15.55 30.98 -11.33
N LEU A 364 -15.29 31.99 -12.17
CA LEU A 364 -14.30 31.98 -13.23
C LEU A 364 -12.96 31.43 -12.74
N SER A 365 -12.63 30.18 -13.08
CA SER A 365 -11.30 29.72 -13.48
C SER A 365 -11.20 28.19 -13.44
N GLY A 366 -10.97 27.58 -14.61
CA GLY A 366 -10.45 26.20 -14.72
C GLY A 366 -11.52 25.11 -14.77
N THR A 367 -11.38 24.22 -15.74
CA THR A 367 -12.15 23.00 -16.03
C THR A 367 -12.63 22.29 -14.75
N MET A 368 -13.85 22.57 -14.29
CA MET A 368 -14.45 21.87 -13.15
C MET A 368 -14.95 20.51 -13.61
N LEU A 369 -14.25 19.45 -13.20
CA LEU A 369 -14.71 18.07 -13.28
C LEU A 369 -15.86 17.89 -12.26
N THR A 370 -17.09 18.11 -12.69
CA THR A 370 -18.29 17.81 -11.88
C THR A 370 -18.69 16.35 -12.09
N THR A 371 -19.17 15.69 -11.03
CA THR A 371 -19.70 14.32 -11.10
C THR A 371 -20.87 14.28 -12.08
N ALA A 372 -20.79 13.47 -13.13
CA ALA A 372 -21.74 13.51 -14.24
C ALA A 372 -23.03 12.71 -13.98
N ILE A 373 -22.90 11.53 -13.35
CA ILE A 373 -24.04 10.67 -13.01
C ILE A 373 -23.94 10.30 -11.53
N SER A 374 -24.94 10.70 -10.74
CA SER A 374 -24.95 10.51 -9.29
C SER A 374 -25.45 9.14 -8.85
N ALA A 375 -26.49 8.60 -9.49
CA ALA A 375 -27.06 7.30 -9.13
C ALA A 375 -27.87 6.66 -10.27
N LEU A 376 -27.84 5.33 -10.33
CA LEU A 376 -28.64 4.51 -11.23
C LEU A 376 -29.47 3.50 -10.44
N SER A 377 -30.66 3.17 -10.93
CA SER A 377 -31.45 2.05 -10.42
C SER A 377 -32.26 1.41 -11.55
N PHE A 378 -32.56 0.12 -11.44
CA PHE A 378 -33.53 -0.52 -12.33
C PHE A 378 -34.91 -0.52 -11.67
N SER A 379 -35.95 -0.26 -12.45
CA SER A 379 -37.32 -0.49 -12.04
C SER A 379 -37.60 -2.01 -11.93
N PRO A 380 -38.64 -2.42 -11.20
CA PRO A 380 -39.06 -3.83 -11.13
C PRO A 380 -39.38 -4.43 -12.51
N ASP A 381 -39.79 -3.58 -13.47
CA ASP A 381 -40.08 -3.95 -14.85
C ASP A 381 -38.80 -4.10 -15.71
N GLY A 382 -37.63 -3.79 -15.15
CA GLY A 382 -36.32 -3.91 -15.80
C GLY A 382 -35.95 -2.73 -16.71
N GLU A 383 -36.64 -1.60 -16.57
CA GLU A 383 -36.28 -0.33 -17.19
C GLU A 383 -35.26 0.40 -16.32
N LEU A 384 -34.32 1.12 -16.94
CA LEU A 384 -33.30 1.85 -16.20
C LEU A 384 -33.82 3.24 -15.80
N GLY A 385 -33.88 3.51 -14.50
CA GLY A 385 -34.12 4.83 -13.93
C GLY A 385 -32.80 5.54 -13.59
N ILE A 386 -32.75 6.84 -13.89
CA ILE A 386 -31.66 7.73 -13.48
C ILE A 386 -32.19 8.57 -12.31
N THR A 387 -31.46 8.63 -11.21
CA THR A 387 -31.85 9.44 -10.05
C THR A 387 -30.79 10.51 -9.81
N ASP A 388 -31.15 11.78 -10.02
CA ASP A 388 -30.28 12.90 -9.67
C ASP A 388 -30.31 13.09 -8.15
N TYR A 389 -29.21 12.73 -7.49
CA TYR A 389 -29.01 12.97 -6.07
C TYR A 389 -28.49 14.41 -5.94
N SER A 390 -29.40 15.37 -5.84
CA SER A 390 -29.04 16.72 -5.42
C SER A 390 -28.85 16.69 -3.90
N GLU A 391 -27.67 17.12 -3.45
CA GLU A 391 -27.32 17.28 -2.04
C GLU A 391 -28.04 18.54 -1.48
N GLU A 392 -29.37 18.58 -1.58
CA GLU A 392 -30.22 19.60 -0.96
C GLU A 392 -31.43 18.91 -0.32
N GLN A 393 -31.23 18.38 0.90
CA GLN A 393 -32.20 18.40 2.00
C GLN A 393 -31.66 17.60 3.19
N CYS A 394 -30.91 18.28 4.05
CA CYS A 394 -30.89 18.05 5.50
C CYS A 394 -30.29 19.30 6.14
N SER A 395 -31.14 20.31 6.35
CA SER A 395 -30.94 21.33 7.38
C SER A 395 -31.59 20.86 8.67
#